data_AF-A0A7X9I500-F1
#
_entry.id   AF-A0A7X9I500-F1
#
_cell.length_a   1.000
_cell.length_b   1.000
_cell.length_c   1.000
_cell.angle_alpha   90.00
_cell.angle_beta   90.00
_cell.angle_gamma   90.00
#
_symmetry.space_group_name_H-M   'P 1'
#
loop_
_entity.id
_entity.type
_entity.pdbx_description
1 polymer ?
#
loop_
_entity_poly.entity_id
_entity_poly.type
_entity_poly.pdbx_seq_one_letter_code
_entity_poly.pdbx_strand_id
1 'polypeptide(L)'
;MNVFLMHRDQDFVLEKLLPPQAADVRQDLALELMLQIMAGGDELVMKSSMQALLSPSLELESLLYRQQILRDCLSNRQSIRTMYALTEEALTGEQKFYFGMLRKYPDAVLRRANDVMNMLLEVLVRLRGLADNEASKFVSPGFKRFFTMLKNELEDDYIAQIRSYLQELRFENGMLISAELGSGNKGSNYTLRRSNRKEGEKNWLQRFFGLDNPEF
;
A
#
# COMPACT_ATOMS: atom_id res chain seq x y z
N MET A 1 -4.10 2.68 -6.96
CA MET A 1 -3.53 4.03 -6.85
C MET A 1 -2.50 4.17 -7.97
N ASN A 2 -2.79 4.96 -9.01
CA ASN A 2 -2.01 4.93 -10.25
C ASN A 2 -1.16 6.19 -10.37
N VAL A 3 0.16 6.02 -10.30
CA VAL A 3 1.11 7.12 -10.01
C VAL A 3 1.42 7.95 -11.26
N PHE A 4 1.41 7.33 -12.45
CA PHE A 4 1.51 8.00 -13.76
C PHE A 4 2.71 8.98 -13.87
N LEU A 5 3.89 8.64 -13.34
CA LEU A 5 5.08 9.51 -13.44
C LEU A 5 5.89 9.28 -14.74
N MET A 6 5.80 8.11 -15.35
CA MET A 6 6.48 7.80 -16.62
C MET A 6 5.62 8.08 -17.86
N HIS A 7 4.29 8.09 -17.69
CA HIS A 7 3.29 8.38 -18.72
C HIS A 7 2.15 9.19 -18.09
N ARG A 8 1.44 9.98 -18.88
CA ARG A 8 0.44 10.93 -18.37
C ARG A 8 -0.86 10.25 -17.92
N ASP A 9 -1.19 9.14 -18.58
CA ASP A 9 -2.52 8.53 -18.65
C ASP A 9 -2.49 7.00 -18.56
N GLN A 10 -1.32 6.39 -18.39
CA GLN A 10 -1.17 4.94 -18.25
C GLN A 10 -0.07 4.58 -17.24
N ASP A 11 -0.17 3.37 -16.69
CA ASP A 11 0.81 2.86 -15.74
C ASP A 11 2.11 2.43 -16.43
N PHE A 12 3.21 2.52 -15.68
CA PHE A 12 4.49 1.96 -16.10
C PHE A 12 4.55 0.49 -15.72
N VAL A 13 4.61 -0.38 -16.72
CA VAL A 13 4.64 -1.83 -16.54
C VAL A 13 6.08 -2.33 -16.59
N LEU A 14 6.57 -2.84 -15.45
CA LEU A 14 7.93 -3.35 -15.28
C LEU A 14 8.21 -4.60 -16.13
N GLU A 15 7.23 -5.48 -16.30
CA GLU A 15 7.39 -6.77 -16.97
C GLU A 15 6.71 -6.79 -18.34
N LYS A 16 6.83 -5.69 -19.10
CA LYS A 16 6.30 -5.63 -20.47
C LYS A 16 7.28 -6.30 -21.42
N LEU A 17 6.74 -7.07 -22.37
CA LEU A 17 7.53 -7.71 -23.42
C LEU A 17 8.40 -6.68 -24.16
N LEU A 18 9.70 -6.95 -24.18
CA LEU A 18 10.68 -6.09 -24.83
C LEU A 18 10.65 -6.29 -26.35
N PRO A 19 11.02 -5.25 -27.14
CA PRO A 19 11.14 -5.41 -28.58
C PRO A 19 12.22 -6.44 -28.94
N PRO A 20 12.12 -7.10 -30.11
CA PRO A 20 13.07 -8.16 -30.50
C PRO A 20 14.53 -7.72 -30.46
N GLN A 21 14.82 -6.48 -30.86
CA GLN A 21 16.17 -5.90 -30.88
C GLN A 21 16.73 -5.52 -29.49
N ALA A 22 15.98 -5.73 -28.40
CA ALA A 22 16.39 -5.28 -27.07
C ALA A 22 17.71 -5.91 -26.58
N ALA A 23 17.95 -7.18 -26.93
CA ALA A 23 19.20 -7.86 -26.59
C ALA A 23 20.40 -7.24 -27.29
N ASP A 24 20.27 -6.97 -28.59
CA ASP A 24 21.31 -6.34 -29.42
C ASP A 24 21.59 -4.92 -28.92
N VAL A 25 20.55 -4.11 -28.70
CA VAL A 25 20.69 -2.74 -28.17
C VAL A 25 21.39 -2.73 -26.81
N ARG A 26 21.06 -3.67 -25.92
CA ARG A 26 21.69 -3.78 -24.60
C ARG A 26 23.17 -4.08 -24.72
N GLN A 27 23.56 -4.97 -25.64
CA GLN A 27 24.93 -5.37 -25.88
C GLN A 27 25.73 -4.27 -26.57
N ASP A 28 25.22 -3.73 -27.68
CA ASP A 28 25.89 -2.74 -28.53
C ASP A 28 26.14 -1.43 -27.78
N LEU A 29 25.20 -1.00 -26.94
CA LEU A 29 25.35 0.19 -26.11
C LEU A 29 26.02 -0.08 -24.76
N ALA A 30 26.44 -1.32 -24.49
CA ALA A 30 27.02 -1.75 -23.22
C ALA A 30 26.22 -1.30 -21.99
N LEU A 31 24.88 -1.35 -22.08
CA LEU A 31 23.98 -0.79 -21.05
C LEU A 31 24.12 -1.49 -19.70
N GLU A 32 24.54 -2.75 -19.69
CA GLU A 32 24.65 -3.59 -18.51
C GLU A 32 25.51 -2.93 -17.41
N LEU A 33 26.73 -2.48 -17.76
CA LEU A 33 27.64 -1.87 -16.80
C LEU A 33 27.09 -0.52 -16.29
N MET A 34 26.53 0.30 -17.19
CA MET A 34 25.96 1.59 -16.80
C MET A 34 24.79 1.42 -15.84
N LEU A 35 23.90 0.47 -16.12
CA LEU A 35 22.74 0.18 -15.29
C LEU A 35 23.16 -0.38 -13.93
N GLN A 36 24.17 -1.25 -13.87
CA GLN A 36 24.71 -1.77 -12.60
C GLN A 36 25.27 -0.64 -11.72
N ILE A 37 26.01 0.29 -12.31
CA ILE A 37 26.56 1.45 -11.60
C ILE A 37 25.43 2.39 -11.14
N MET A 38 24.46 2.67 -12.01
CA MET A 38 23.31 3.54 -11.69
C MET A 38 22.44 2.96 -10.58
N ALA A 39 22.21 1.65 -10.60
CA ALA A 39 21.42 0.95 -9.60
C ALA A 39 22.12 0.89 -8.24
N GLY A 40 23.45 0.83 -8.22
CA GLY A 40 24.20 0.77 -6.95
C GLY A 40 23.84 -0.45 -6.09
N GLY A 41 23.44 -1.56 -6.72
CA GLY A 41 22.97 -2.78 -6.04
C GLY A 41 21.45 -2.86 -5.83
N ASP A 42 20.69 -1.82 -6.17
CA ASP A 42 19.22 -1.82 -6.07
C ASP A 42 18.58 -2.52 -7.28
N GLU A 43 18.02 -3.70 -7.06
CA GLU A 43 17.42 -4.53 -8.10
C GLU A 43 16.19 -3.87 -8.75
N LEU A 44 15.38 -3.14 -7.97
CA LEU A 44 14.18 -2.48 -8.50
C LEU A 44 14.57 -1.30 -9.40
N VAL A 45 15.57 -0.51 -9.01
CA VAL A 45 16.11 0.56 -9.84
C VAL A 45 16.73 0.00 -11.10
N MET A 46 17.49 -1.10 -11.01
CA MET A 46 18.08 -1.79 -12.15
C MET A 46 16.99 -2.23 -13.15
N LYS A 47 15.98 -2.96 -12.69
CA LYS A 47 14.87 -3.47 -13.51
C LYS A 47 14.06 -2.34 -14.13
N SER A 48 13.70 -1.32 -13.35
CA SER A 48 12.95 -0.16 -13.82
C SER A 48 13.69 0.61 -14.91
N SER A 49 14.99 0.84 -14.71
CA SER A 49 15.84 1.57 -15.64
C SER A 49 16.05 0.80 -16.93
N MET A 50 16.31 -0.51 -16.84
CA MET A 50 16.41 -1.41 -18.00
C MET A 50 15.12 -1.38 -18.83
N GLN A 51 13.98 -1.56 -18.18
CA GLN A 51 12.66 -1.56 -18.85
C GLN A 51 12.38 -0.23 -19.54
N ALA A 52 12.67 0.89 -18.88
CA ALA A 52 12.43 2.22 -19.41
C ALA A 52 13.33 2.55 -20.62
N LEU A 53 14.60 2.15 -20.59
CA LEU A 53 15.54 2.39 -21.70
C LEU A 53 15.24 1.52 -22.92
N LEU A 54 14.85 0.26 -22.72
CA LEU A 54 14.56 -0.69 -23.79
C LEU A 54 13.12 -0.60 -24.32
N SER A 55 12.29 0.28 -23.75
CA SER A 55 10.93 0.60 -24.21
C SER A 55 10.82 2.06 -24.67
N PRO A 56 11.42 2.42 -25.83
CA PRO A 56 11.45 3.80 -26.30
C PRO A 56 10.04 4.30 -26.61
N SER A 57 9.78 5.57 -26.28
CA SER A 57 8.64 6.33 -26.81
C SER A 57 9.19 7.40 -27.76
N LEU A 58 8.64 7.44 -28.98
CA LEU A 58 9.00 8.44 -30.00
C LEU A 58 8.04 9.63 -30.00
N GLU A 59 7.04 9.62 -29.11
CA GLU A 59 6.05 10.68 -29.01
C GLU A 59 6.62 11.87 -28.24
N LEU A 60 6.59 13.06 -28.87
CA LEU A 60 7.13 14.29 -28.31
C LEU A 60 6.51 14.64 -26.96
N GLU A 61 5.19 14.50 -26.81
CA GLU A 61 4.48 14.80 -25.56
C GLU A 61 4.95 13.89 -24.41
N SER A 62 5.07 12.59 -24.67
CA SER A 62 5.60 11.62 -23.71
C SER A 62 7.03 11.96 -23.27
N LEU A 63 7.90 12.38 -24.19
CA LEU A 63 9.27 12.78 -23.90
C LEU A 63 9.33 14.06 -23.06
N LEU A 64 8.58 15.09 -23.44
CA LEU A 64 8.50 16.36 -22.70
C LEU A 64 7.95 16.14 -21.28
N TYR A 65 6.94 15.29 -21.14
CA TYR A 65 6.38 14.94 -19.83
C TYR A 65 7.43 14.27 -18.93
N ARG A 66 8.15 13.26 -19.43
CA ARG A 66 9.23 12.60 -18.68
C ARG A 66 10.36 13.56 -18.31
N GLN A 67 10.73 14.48 -19.19
CA GLN A 67 11.75 15.50 -18.91
C GLN A 67 11.32 16.47 -17.80
N GLN A 68 10.05 16.88 -17.77
CA GLN A 68 9.52 17.71 -16.68
C GLN A 68 9.58 16.97 -15.33
N ILE A 69 9.22 15.69 -15.31
CA ILE A 69 9.30 14.83 -14.12
C ILE A 69 10.75 14.67 -13.65
N LEU A 70 11.67 14.38 -14.58
CA LEU A 70 13.09 14.26 -14.28
C LEU A 70 13.66 15.57 -13.70
N ARG A 71 13.28 16.72 -14.26
CA ARG A 71 13.71 18.03 -13.77
C ARG A 71 13.28 18.24 -12.31
N ASP A 72 12.04 17.92 -11.98
CA ASP A 72 11.53 17.97 -10.61
C ASP A 72 12.29 17.00 -9.68
N CYS A 73 12.56 15.76 -10.13
CA CYS A 73 13.34 14.80 -9.36
C CYS A 73 14.76 15.29 -9.07
N LEU A 74 15.39 15.96 -10.03
CA LEU A 74 16.73 16.52 -9.87
C LEU A 74 16.73 17.72 -8.92
N SER A 75 15.74 18.61 -9.03
CA SER A 75 15.57 19.76 -8.13
C SER A 75 15.23 19.36 -6.70
N ASN A 76 14.50 18.26 -6.50
CA ASN A 76 14.01 17.80 -5.20
C ASN A 76 14.56 16.42 -4.81
N ARG A 77 15.84 16.17 -5.11
CA ARG A 77 16.48 14.85 -4.96
C ARG A 77 16.33 14.24 -3.57
N GLN A 78 16.46 15.04 -2.52
CA GLN A 78 16.35 14.54 -1.15
C GLN A 78 14.93 14.05 -0.86
N SER A 79 13.91 14.81 -1.25
CA SER A 79 12.50 14.44 -1.05
C SER A 79 12.15 13.15 -1.80
N ILE A 80 12.65 12.98 -3.04
CA ILE A 80 12.49 11.72 -3.80
C ILE A 80 13.16 10.54 -3.10
N ARG A 81 14.40 10.70 -2.61
CA ARG A 81 15.09 9.65 -1.86
C ARG A 81 14.37 9.27 -0.59
N THR A 82 13.81 10.25 0.13
CA THR A 82 13.00 9.99 1.33
C THR A 82 11.72 9.23 0.98
N MET A 83 11.02 9.57 -0.10
CA MET A 83 9.86 8.80 -0.55
C MET A 83 10.22 7.36 -0.91
N TYR A 84 11.34 7.17 -1.62
CA TYR A 84 11.83 5.84 -1.96
C TYR A 84 12.18 5.00 -0.72
N ALA A 85 12.90 5.59 0.23
CA ALA A 85 13.24 4.93 1.49
C ALA A 85 11.99 4.54 2.31
N LEU A 86 10.94 5.37 2.32
CA LEU A 86 9.67 5.02 2.95
C LEU A 86 9.02 3.80 2.29
N THR A 87 9.05 3.72 0.96
CA THR A 87 8.50 2.55 0.26
C THR A 87 9.32 1.29 0.52
N GLU A 88 10.64 1.41 0.64
CA GLU A 88 11.51 0.29 1.01
C GLU A 88 11.25 -0.18 2.46
N GLU A 89 11.02 0.76 3.39
CA GLU A 89 10.63 0.45 4.77
C GLU A 89 9.34 -0.40 4.80
N ALA A 90 8.35 -0.08 3.96
CA ALA A 90 7.14 -0.88 3.84
C ALA A 90 7.42 -2.31 3.34
N LEU A 91 8.20 -2.44 2.27
CA LEU A 91 8.48 -3.75 1.66
C LEU A 91 9.32 -4.65 2.57
N THR A 92 10.32 -4.10 3.24
CA THR A 92 11.20 -4.84 4.17
C THR A 92 10.52 -5.13 5.50
N GLY A 93 9.69 -4.20 5.99
CA GLY A 93 8.88 -4.38 7.20
C GLY A 93 7.95 -5.58 7.07
N GLU A 94 7.26 -5.73 5.92
CA GLU A 94 6.38 -6.87 5.64
C GLU A 94 7.13 -8.20 5.78
N GLN A 95 8.32 -8.32 5.18
CA GLN A 95 9.14 -9.55 5.20
C GLN A 95 9.48 -10.00 6.62
N LYS A 96 9.76 -9.08 7.56
CA LYS A 96 10.04 -9.42 8.96
C LYS A 96 8.86 -10.12 9.64
N PHE A 97 7.62 -9.78 9.28
CA PHE A 97 6.43 -10.45 9.80
C PHE A 97 6.22 -11.86 9.22
N TYR A 98 6.81 -12.21 8.05
CA TYR A 98 6.73 -13.57 7.49
C TYR A 98 7.65 -14.57 8.22
N PHE A 99 8.84 -14.13 8.65
CA PHE A 99 9.84 -15.04 9.25
C PHE A 99 9.51 -15.46 10.70
N GLY A 100 8.61 -14.74 11.39
CA GLY A 100 8.41 -14.89 12.83
C GLY A 100 7.49 -16.01 13.33
N MET A 101 6.63 -16.62 12.49
CA MET A 101 5.61 -17.55 13.01
C MET A 101 5.25 -18.71 12.07
N LEU A 102 5.71 -19.92 12.43
CA LEU A 102 5.44 -21.20 11.76
C LEU A 102 4.04 -21.81 12.06
N ARG A 103 3.11 -21.10 12.72
CA ARG A 103 1.84 -21.68 13.19
C ARG A 103 0.62 -21.14 12.46
N LYS A 104 -0.16 -22.05 11.85
CA LYS A 104 -1.37 -21.79 11.06
C LYS A 104 -2.64 -21.97 11.89
N TYR A 105 -2.90 -21.10 12.87
CA TYR A 105 -4.23 -21.05 13.51
C TYR A 105 -4.88 -19.68 13.29
N PRO A 106 -6.23 -19.59 13.24
CA PRO A 106 -6.94 -18.41 12.75
C PRO A 106 -6.58 -17.09 13.46
N ASP A 107 -6.43 -17.10 14.79
CA ASP A 107 -6.05 -15.91 15.56
C ASP A 107 -4.67 -15.36 15.17
N ALA A 108 -3.67 -16.22 15.01
CA ALA A 108 -2.34 -15.81 14.58
C ALA A 108 -2.33 -15.21 13.16
N VAL A 109 -3.16 -15.75 12.26
CA VAL A 109 -3.30 -15.23 10.89
C VAL A 109 -3.92 -13.84 10.91
N LEU A 110 -5.00 -13.64 11.68
CA LEU A 110 -5.66 -12.35 11.79
C LEU A 110 -4.75 -11.30 12.42
N ARG A 111 -4.13 -11.62 13.56
CA ARG A 111 -3.23 -10.70 14.26
C ARG A 111 -2.12 -10.21 13.33
N ARG A 112 -1.51 -11.15 12.60
CA ARG A 112 -0.47 -10.84 11.62
C ARG A 112 -0.99 -9.93 10.49
N ALA A 113 -2.15 -10.25 9.91
CA ALA A 113 -2.74 -9.40 8.88
C ALA A 113 -3.00 -7.99 9.41
N ASN A 114 -3.49 -7.88 10.65
CA ASN A 114 -3.73 -6.59 11.31
C ASN A 114 -2.43 -5.80 11.55
N ASP A 115 -1.36 -6.46 11.99
CA ASP A 115 -0.06 -5.84 12.22
C ASP A 115 0.56 -5.31 10.91
N VAL A 116 0.50 -6.11 9.83
CA VAL A 116 0.96 -5.69 8.50
C VAL A 116 0.14 -4.51 7.99
N MET A 117 -1.19 -4.56 8.10
CA MET A 117 -2.05 -3.46 7.67
C MET A 117 -1.78 -2.16 8.44
N ASN A 118 -1.55 -2.24 9.76
CA ASN A 118 -1.16 -1.07 10.57
C ASN A 118 0.18 -0.50 10.10
N MET A 119 1.19 -1.36 9.90
CA MET A 119 2.51 -0.93 9.43
C MET A 119 2.42 -0.23 8.06
N LEU A 120 1.67 -0.79 7.11
CA LEU A 120 1.46 -0.19 5.80
C LEU A 120 0.72 1.15 5.89
N LEU A 121 -0.30 1.24 6.74
CA LEU A 121 -1.02 2.49 6.98
C LEU A 121 -0.09 3.58 7.52
N GLU A 122 0.82 3.26 8.46
CA GLU A 122 1.78 4.25 8.99
C GLU A 122 2.71 4.78 7.90
N VAL A 123 3.17 3.93 6.99
CA VAL A 123 4.00 4.36 5.85
C VAL A 123 3.21 5.28 4.92
N LEU A 124 1.95 4.95 4.63
CA LEU A 124 1.08 5.79 3.79
C LEU A 124 0.80 7.15 4.44
N VAL A 125 0.57 7.20 5.76
CA VAL A 125 0.41 8.45 6.52
C VAL A 125 1.67 9.31 6.44
N ARG A 126 2.86 8.71 6.61
CA ARG A 126 4.14 9.41 6.46
C ARG A 126 4.35 9.92 5.03
N LEU A 127 3.96 9.15 4.03
CA LEU A 127 4.03 9.56 2.62
C LEU A 127 3.08 10.73 2.33
N ARG A 128 1.84 10.72 2.86
CA ARG A 128 0.94 11.88 2.81
C ARG A 128 1.54 13.09 3.52
N GLY A 129 2.15 12.93 4.68
CA GLY A 129 2.83 14.01 5.39
C GLY A 129 3.97 14.64 4.58
N LEU A 130 4.71 13.87 3.79
CA LEU A 130 5.68 14.43 2.84
C LEU A 130 4.99 15.21 1.72
N ALA A 131 3.90 14.69 1.16
CA ALA A 131 3.11 15.40 0.16
C ALA A 131 2.61 16.75 0.68
N ASP A 132 2.15 16.81 1.94
CA ASP A 132 1.66 18.04 2.54
C ASP A 132 2.75 19.11 2.71
N ASN A 133 3.96 18.70 3.09
CA ASN A 133 5.07 19.61 3.34
C ASN A 133 5.84 20.02 2.08
N GLU A 134 5.99 19.10 1.12
CA GLU A 134 6.94 19.25 0.02
C GLU A 134 6.27 19.51 -1.34
N ALA A 135 4.95 19.32 -1.49
CA ALA A 135 4.28 19.41 -2.80
C ALA A 135 4.47 20.77 -3.50
N SER A 136 4.59 21.86 -2.75
CA SER A 136 4.81 23.21 -3.29
C SER A 136 6.16 23.37 -4.01
N LYS A 137 7.13 22.48 -3.75
CA LYS A 137 8.45 22.48 -4.39
C LYS A 137 8.47 21.78 -5.75
N PHE A 138 7.38 21.11 -6.11
CA PHE A 138 7.25 20.35 -7.37
C PHE A 138 6.37 21.12 -8.36
N VAL A 139 6.88 21.28 -9.58
CA VAL A 139 6.24 22.12 -10.61
C VAL A 139 5.56 21.27 -11.69
N SER A 140 6.12 20.08 -11.96
CA SER A 140 5.66 19.19 -13.02
C SER A 140 4.21 18.74 -12.81
N PRO A 141 3.44 18.57 -13.90
CA PRO A 141 2.05 18.14 -13.81
C PRO A 141 1.91 16.74 -13.17
N GLY A 142 2.88 15.85 -13.39
CA GLY A 142 2.83 14.50 -12.83
C GLY A 142 3.00 14.46 -11.31
N PHE A 143 3.97 15.19 -10.74
CA PHE A 143 4.12 15.26 -9.28
C PHE A 143 2.96 16.01 -8.62
N LYS A 144 2.46 17.09 -9.23
CA LYS A 144 1.25 17.78 -8.73
C LYS A 144 0.05 16.84 -8.66
N ARG A 145 -0.18 16.07 -9.72
CA ARG A 145 -1.24 15.05 -9.74
C ARG A 145 -1.00 13.98 -8.68
N PHE A 146 0.22 13.46 -8.57
CA PHE A 146 0.58 12.44 -7.58
C PHE A 146 0.30 12.90 -6.15
N PHE A 147 0.76 14.10 -5.75
CA PHE A 147 0.49 14.61 -4.41
C PHE A 147 -0.99 14.92 -4.17
N THR A 148 -1.70 15.42 -5.18
CA THR A 148 -3.15 15.63 -5.09
C THR A 148 -3.88 14.31 -4.86
N MET A 149 -3.50 13.27 -5.60
CA MET A 149 -4.05 11.93 -5.44
C MET A 149 -3.73 11.35 -4.05
N LEU A 150 -2.52 11.51 -3.52
CA LEU A 150 -2.21 11.10 -2.14
C LEU A 150 -3.10 11.80 -1.10
N LYS A 151 -3.38 13.09 -1.26
CA LYS A 151 -4.25 13.83 -0.33
C LYS A 151 -5.69 13.35 -0.38
N ASN A 152 -6.23 13.13 -1.58
CA ASN A 152 -7.62 12.72 -1.78
C ASN A 152 -7.88 11.26 -1.40
N GLU A 153 -6.92 10.37 -1.64
CA GLU A 153 -7.07 8.93 -1.33
C GLU A 153 -6.80 8.61 0.14
N LEU A 154 -6.08 9.50 0.85
CA LEU A 154 -5.68 9.30 2.25
C LEU A 154 -6.21 10.41 3.14
N GLU A 155 -7.48 10.81 2.98
CA GLU A 155 -8.12 11.82 3.83
C GLU A 155 -8.13 11.42 5.31
N ASP A 156 -8.22 12.41 6.21
CA ASP A 156 -8.14 12.18 7.66
C ASP A 156 -9.27 11.28 8.17
N ASP A 157 -10.48 11.44 7.63
CA ASP A 157 -11.64 10.62 7.99
C ASP A 157 -11.45 9.15 7.57
N TYR A 158 -10.87 8.92 6.39
CA TYR A 158 -10.56 7.59 5.90
C TYR A 158 -9.48 6.90 6.75
N ILE A 159 -8.40 7.62 7.09
CA ILE A 159 -7.34 7.11 7.97
C ILE A 159 -7.93 6.77 9.35
N ALA A 160 -8.74 7.66 9.93
CA ALA A 160 -9.39 7.43 11.21
C ALA A 160 -10.30 6.20 11.19
N GLN A 161 -11.07 6.01 10.11
CA GLN A 161 -11.93 4.86 9.92
C GLN A 161 -11.12 3.55 9.85
N ILE A 162 -10.04 3.50 9.07
CA ILE A 162 -9.17 2.31 9.01
C ILE A 162 -8.57 2.01 10.38
N ARG A 163 -8.04 3.02 11.09
CA ARG A 163 -7.49 2.83 12.44
C ARG A 163 -8.52 2.24 13.39
N SER A 164 -9.78 2.67 13.31
CA SER A 164 -10.87 2.10 14.11
C SER A 164 -11.08 0.62 13.77
N TYR A 165 -11.15 0.25 12.48
CA TYR A 165 -11.32 -1.14 12.07
C TYR A 165 -10.15 -2.03 12.49
N LEU A 166 -8.91 -1.56 12.30
CA LEU A 166 -7.72 -2.30 12.73
C LEU A 166 -7.66 -2.47 14.25
N GLN A 167 -8.20 -1.52 15.03
CA GLN A 167 -8.33 -1.68 16.48
C GLN A 167 -9.43 -2.69 16.84
N GLU A 168 -10.59 -2.63 16.19
CA GLU A 168 -11.70 -3.58 16.42
C GLU A 168 -11.29 -5.03 16.11
N LEU A 169 -10.51 -5.25 15.05
CA LEU A 169 -10.02 -6.57 14.63
C LEU A 169 -8.95 -7.17 15.56
N ARG A 170 -8.45 -6.43 16.55
CA ARG A 170 -7.58 -7.00 17.61
C ARG A 170 -8.36 -7.88 18.59
N PHE A 171 -9.69 -7.71 18.67
CA PHE A 171 -10.57 -8.42 19.59
C PHE A 171 -10.08 -8.43 21.06
N GLU A 172 -9.52 -7.32 21.53
CA GLU A 172 -8.99 -7.19 22.90
C GLU A 172 -10.05 -7.52 23.96
N ASN A 173 -11.33 -7.29 23.64
CA ASN A 173 -12.48 -7.57 24.50
C ASN A 173 -13.25 -8.85 24.11
N GLY A 174 -12.62 -9.74 23.32
CA GLY A 174 -13.24 -10.96 22.81
C GLY A 174 -14.02 -10.77 21.50
N MET A 175 -14.52 -11.90 20.97
CA MET A 175 -15.27 -11.97 19.70
C MET A 175 -16.74 -12.28 19.95
N LEU A 176 -17.64 -11.60 19.23
CA LEU A 176 -19.06 -11.96 19.18
C LEU A 176 -19.31 -12.76 17.90
N ILE A 177 -19.76 -14.01 18.06
CA ILE A 177 -20.06 -14.90 16.94
C ILE A 177 -21.48 -15.42 17.10
N SER A 178 -22.32 -15.28 16.08
CA SER A 178 -23.61 -15.97 16.02
C SER A 178 -23.46 -17.26 15.23
N ALA A 179 -24.16 -18.31 15.64
CA ALA A 179 -24.25 -19.58 14.92
C ALA A 179 -25.69 -20.09 14.97
N GLU A 180 -26.03 -20.97 14.05
CA GLU A 180 -27.30 -21.70 14.01
C GLU A 180 -27.09 -23.16 14.41
N LEU A 181 -28.14 -23.83 14.87
CA LEU A 181 -28.08 -25.27 15.17
C LEU A 181 -28.22 -26.07 13.87
N GLY A 182 -27.15 -26.76 13.51
CA GLY A 182 -27.10 -27.70 12.40
C GLY A 182 -27.35 -29.15 12.83
N SER A 183 -27.03 -30.09 11.95
CA SER A 183 -27.24 -31.51 12.19
C SER A 183 -26.48 -32.02 13.42
N GLY A 184 -27.18 -32.80 14.27
CA GLY A 184 -26.62 -33.32 15.51
C GLY A 184 -26.33 -32.26 16.57
N ASN A 185 -27.07 -31.14 16.58
CA ASN A 185 -26.90 -30.00 17.50
C ASN A 185 -25.50 -29.36 17.44
N LYS A 186 -24.78 -29.52 16.32
CA LYS A 186 -23.52 -28.83 16.09
C LYS A 186 -23.80 -27.43 15.54
N GLY A 187 -23.00 -26.44 15.92
CA GLY A 187 -23.11 -25.11 15.35
C GLY A 187 -22.76 -25.09 13.85
N SER A 188 -23.60 -24.44 13.06
CA SER A 188 -23.43 -24.13 11.64
C SER A 188 -23.60 -22.63 11.39
N ASN A 189 -23.25 -22.14 10.20
CA ASN A 189 -23.43 -20.74 9.79
C ASN A 189 -22.82 -19.70 10.76
N TYR A 190 -21.59 -19.95 11.21
CA TYR A 190 -20.85 -19.01 12.07
C TYR A 190 -20.67 -17.67 11.35
N THR A 191 -21.16 -16.60 11.98
CA THR A 191 -21.07 -15.22 11.49
C THR A 191 -20.41 -14.37 12.55
N LEU A 192 -19.32 -13.68 12.18
CA LEU A 192 -18.68 -12.69 13.04
C LEU A 192 -19.59 -11.46 13.15
N ARG A 193 -19.92 -11.06 14.36
CA ARG A 193 -20.74 -9.88 14.66
C ARG A 193 -19.85 -8.77 15.18
N ARG A 194 -20.22 -7.53 14.86
CA ARG A 194 -19.56 -6.37 15.44
C ARG A 194 -19.81 -6.35 16.94
N SER A 195 -18.73 -6.27 17.72
CA SER A 195 -18.82 -6.13 19.16
C SER A 195 -19.42 -4.76 19.49
N ASN A 196 -20.63 -4.72 20.05
CA ASN A 196 -21.19 -3.50 20.58
C ASN A 196 -20.37 -3.11 21.82
N ARG A 197 -19.41 -2.18 21.66
CA ARG A 197 -18.57 -1.64 22.75
C ARG A 197 -19.39 -1.17 23.96
N LYS A 198 -20.65 -0.75 23.77
CA LYS A 198 -21.56 -0.30 24.84
C LYS A 198 -22.32 -1.42 25.57
N GLU A 199 -22.32 -2.65 25.06
CA GLU A 199 -23.02 -3.78 25.71
C GLU A 199 -22.12 -4.62 26.61
N GLY A 200 -20.79 -4.45 26.54
CA GLY A 200 -19.85 -5.13 27.42
C GLY A 200 -20.00 -4.77 28.90
N GLU A 201 -20.67 -3.64 29.20
CA GLU A 201 -21.03 -3.22 30.56
C GLU A 201 -22.36 -3.81 31.05
N LYS A 202 -23.14 -4.47 30.18
CA LYS A 202 -24.43 -5.08 30.58
C LYS A 202 -24.19 -6.48 31.14
N ASN A 203 -24.67 -6.69 32.37
CA ASN A 203 -24.60 -7.96 33.09
C ASN A 203 -25.07 -9.12 32.20
N TRP A 204 -24.35 -10.25 32.23
CA TRP A 204 -24.67 -11.47 31.46
C TRP A 204 -26.14 -11.90 31.57
N LEU A 205 -26.77 -11.64 32.73
CA LEU A 205 -28.20 -11.86 32.97
C LEU A 205 -29.10 -11.01 32.05
N GLN A 206 -28.77 -9.74 31.82
CA GLN A 206 -29.55 -8.85 30.96
C GLN A 206 -29.52 -9.31 29.48
N ARG A 207 -28.40 -9.91 29.05
CA ARG A 207 -28.24 -10.43 27.68
C ARG A 207 -29.06 -11.71 27.44
N PHE A 208 -29.23 -12.55 28.46
CA PHE A 208 -30.04 -13.77 28.37
C PHE A 208 -31.54 -13.51 28.53
N PHE A 209 -31.94 -12.52 29.33
CA PHE A 209 -33.34 -12.26 29.63
C PHE A 209 -34.00 -11.18 28.75
N GLY A 210 -33.31 -10.67 27.74
CA GLY A 210 -33.93 -9.81 26.71
C GLY A 210 -34.66 -8.59 27.28
N LEU A 211 -34.13 -7.97 28.34
CA LEU A 211 -34.68 -6.75 28.92
C LEU A 211 -34.02 -5.53 28.27
N ASP A 212 -34.20 -5.41 26.96
CA ASP A 212 -34.08 -4.13 26.26
C ASP A 212 -35.20 -4.10 25.23
N ASN A 213 -36.20 -3.28 25.51
CA ASN A 213 -37.34 -3.03 24.64
C ASN A 213 -36.83 -2.38 23.35
N PRO A 214 -37.07 -2.94 22.16
CA PRO A 214 -36.71 -2.26 20.92
C PRO A 214 -37.75 -1.16 20.66
N GLU A 215 -37.36 0.10 20.86
CA GLU A 215 -38.02 1.21 20.18
C GLU A 215 -37.48 1.28 18.74
N PHE A 216 -38.42 1.38 17.80
CA PHE A 216 -38.24 1.45 16.36
C PHE A 216 -37.50 2.71 15.89
#